data_AF-A0A2E9JC22-F1
#
_entry.id   AF-A0A2E9JC22-F1
#
_cell.length_a   1.000
_cell.length_b   1.000
_cell.length_c   1.000
_cell.angle_alpha   90.00
_cell.angle_beta   90.00
_cell.angle_gamma   90.00
#
_symmetry.space_group_name_H-M   'P 1'
#
loop_
_entity.id
_entity.type
_entity.pdbx_description
1 polymer ?
#
loop_
_entity_poly.entity_id
_entity_poly.type
_entity_poly.pdbx_seq_one_letter_code
_entity_poly.pdbx_strand_id
1 'polypeptide(L)'
;MNGVKRAIVAKAVDLYTLEISDDHRTIKFNIPGNPEDSDEFLACNKKNIKVIDDFFADNSVRSKHFRDNLETFIARAIDEIFETSICEILKQKLFPDELIPHTQDQLDELLAETNSSYTDAVNECVRVFRNGLTDDSEEELEILESKLLSVREMLDKNVGAIEHELERRKADK
;
A
#
# COMPACT_ATOMS: atom_id res chain seq x y z
N MET A 1 -2.35 -17.30 -2.14
CA MET A 1 -1.85 -15.92 -1.99
C MET A 1 -0.94 -15.70 -0.77
N ASN A 2 -1.22 -16.25 0.43
CA ASN A 2 -0.37 -16.05 1.62
C ASN A 2 1.12 -16.42 1.43
N GLY A 3 1.45 -17.40 0.58
CA GLY A 3 2.85 -17.77 0.30
C GLY A 3 3.62 -16.69 -0.45
N VAL A 4 2.98 -16.04 -1.43
CA VAL A 4 3.57 -14.95 -2.23
C VAL A 4 3.82 -13.73 -1.35
N LYS A 5 2.81 -13.29 -0.59
CA LYS A 5 2.96 -12.14 0.33
C LYS A 5 4.11 -12.38 1.32
N ARG A 6 4.23 -13.58 1.88
CA ARG A 6 5.35 -13.97 2.76
C ARG A 6 6.70 -13.96 2.07
N ALA A 7 6.78 -14.37 0.80
CA ALA A 7 8.00 -14.34 0.02
C ALA A 7 8.46 -12.90 -0.26
N ILE A 8 7.53 -12.02 -0.66
CA ILE A 8 7.81 -10.59 -0.85
C ILE A 8 8.31 -9.97 0.46
N VAL A 9 7.62 -10.22 1.58
CA VAL A 9 8.04 -9.67 2.88
C VAL A 9 9.41 -10.19 3.32
N ALA A 10 9.66 -11.49 3.22
CA ALA A 10 10.96 -12.06 3.58
C ALA A 10 12.07 -11.36 2.77
N LYS A 11 11.89 -11.28 1.45
CA LYS A 11 12.88 -10.66 0.57
C LYS A 11 13.06 -9.17 0.84
N ALA A 12 11.98 -8.42 1.03
CA ALA A 12 12.06 -6.99 1.34
C ALA A 12 12.82 -6.72 2.65
N VAL A 13 12.59 -7.56 3.67
CA VAL A 13 13.30 -7.48 4.96
C VAL A 13 14.79 -7.82 4.78
N ASP A 14 15.12 -8.85 4.01
CA ASP A 14 16.50 -9.22 3.70
C ASP A 14 17.23 -8.08 2.98
N LEU A 15 16.62 -7.50 1.94
CA LEU A 15 17.21 -6.39 1.19
C LEU A 15 17.41 -5.15 2.09
N TYR A 16 16.41 -4.81 2.89
CA TYR A 16 16.47 -3.67 3.80
C TYR A 16 17.57 -3.83 4.86
N THR A 17 17.66 -5.02 5.47
CA THR A 17 18.67 -5.29 6.50
C THR A 17 20.07 -5.37 5.94
N LEU A 18 20.23 -5.87 4.70
CA LEU A 18 21.53 -5.92 4.04
C LEU A 18 22.06 -4.53 3.67
N GLU A 19 21.19 -3.62 3.23
CA GLU A 19 21.60 -2.35 2.64
C GLU A 19 21.55 -1.15 3.60
N ILE A 20 20.70 -1.19 4.63
CA ILE A 20 20.62 -0.14 5.65
C ILE A 20 21.23 -0.66 6.95
N SER A 21 22.30 0.01 7.40
CA SER A 21 22.95 -0.29 8.67
C SER A 21 22.00 -0.08 9.84
N ASP A 22 22.10 -0.92 10.87
CA ASP A 22 21.25 -0.90 12.08
C ASP A 22 21.06 0.50 12.69
N ASP A 23 22.12 1.31 12.77
CA ASP A 23 22.09 2.67 13.35
C ASP A 23 21.29 3.69 12.53
N HIS A 24 20.97 3.37 11.28
CA HIS A 24 20.25 4.22 10.35
C HIS A 24 18.84 3.72 10.04
N ARG A 25 18.45 2.57 10.59
CA ARG A 25 17.11 2.00 10.41
C ARG A 25 16.09 2.76 11.25
N THR A 26 15.07 3.32 10.61
CA THR A 26 13.90 3.85 11.32
C THR A 26 12.80 2.80 11.47
N ILE A 27 12.78 1.79 10.61
CA ILE A 27 11.85 0.65 10.65
C ILE A 27 12.49 -0.51 11.41
N LYS A 28 11.75 -1.07 12.38
CA LYS A 28 12.18 -2.22 13.18
C LYS A 28 11.46 -3.48 12.72
N PHE A 29 12.10 -4.22 11.81
CA PHE A 29 11.63 -5.55 11.42
C PHE A 29 11.94 -6.60 12.50
N ASN A 30 11.09 -7.62 12.54
CA ASN A 30 11.25 -8.79 13.38
C ASN A 30 12.18 -9.76 12.64
N ILE A 31 13.39 -9.97 13.17
CA ILE A 31 14.37 -10.91 12.63
C ILE A 31 14.40 -12.12 13.57
N PRO A 32 14.34 -13.36 13.04
CA PRO A 32 14.44 -14.56 13.88
C PRO A 32 15.81 -14.59 14.57
N GLY A 33 15.83 -14.98 15.86
CA GLY A 33 17.07 -15.24 16.58
C GLY A 33 17.81 -16.45 16.03
N ASN A 34 17.07 -17.46 15.56
CA ASN A 34 17.61 -18.59 14.82
C ASN A 34 17.05 -18.64 13.38
N PRO A 35 17.87 -18.36 12.35
CA PRO A 35 17.45 -18.41 10.95
C PRO A 35 16.95 -19.78 10.47
N GLU A 36 17.41 -20.86 11.12
CA GLU A 36 17.04 -22.24 10.79
C GLU A 36 15.74 -22.70 11.46
N ASP A 37 15.23 -21.91 12.43
CA ASP A 37 13.93 -22.18 13.05
C ASP A 37 12.81 -21.68 12.13
N SER A 38 12.23 -22.63 11.39
CA SER A 38 11.15 -22.34 10.45
C SER A 38 9.88 -21.76 11.11
N ASP A 39 9.60 -22.13 12.36
CA ASP A 39 8.43 -21.62 13.09
C ASP A 39 8.68 -20.19 13.57
N GLU A 40 9.89 -19.91 14.07
CA GLU A 40 10.32 -18.57 14.44
C GLU A 40 10.34 -17.64 13.21
N PHE A 41 10.92 -18.09 12.10
CA PHE A 41 10.92 -17.37 10.82
C PHE A 41 9.50 -17.02 10.39
N LEU A 42 8.58 -17.99 10.41
CA LEU A 42 7.19 -17.78 10.00
C LEU A 42 6.46 -16.79 10.92
N ALA A 43 6.73 -16.85 12.23
CA ALA A 43 6.16 -15.93 13.21
C ALA A 43 6.68 -14.49 13.00
N CYS A 44 7.99 -14.33 12.77
CA CYS A 44 8.61 -13.04 12.45
C CYS A 44 8.06 -12.46 11.15
N ASN A 45 7.96 -13.28 10.09
CA ASN A 45 7.44 -12.88 8.80
C ASN A 45 5.97 -12.43 8.89
N LYS A 46 5.13 -13.14 9.67
CA LYS A 46 3.74 -12.72 9.93
C LYS A 46 3.65 -11.34 10.59
N LYS A 47 4.55 -11.01 11.52
CA LYS A 47 4.61 -9.68 12.13
C LYS A 47 5.09 -8.61 11.14
N ASN A 48 6.05 -8.95 10.29
CA ASN A 48 6.60 -8.04 9.28
C ASN A 48 5.58 -7.72 8.17
N ILE A 49 4.68 -8.65 7.85
CA ILE A 49 3.51 -8.35 6.99
C ILE A 49 2.72 -7.18 7.56
N LYS A 50 2.45 -7.18 8.87
CA LYS A 50 1.74 -6.07 9.51
C LYS A 50 2.52 -4.76 9.44
N VAL A 51 3.84 -4.78 9.64
CA VAL A 51 4.69 -3.59 9.52
C VAL A 51 4.57 -2.96 8.13
N ILE A 52 4.57 -3.78 7.08
CA ILE A 52 4.45 -3.31 5.70
C ILE A 52 3.01 -2.87 5.37
N ASP A 53 1.99 -3.60 5.86
CA ASP A 53 0.58 -3.20 5.72
C ASP A 53 0.34 -1.82 6.39
N ASP A 54 0.84 -1.61 7.61
CA ASP A 54 0.73 -0.35 8.35
C ASP A 54 1.48 0.80 7.63
N PHE A 55 2.65 0.49 7.04
CA PHE A 55 3.42 1.45 6.24
C PHE A 55 2.66 1.94 5.00
N PHE A 56 1.95 1.04 4.31
CA PHE A 56 1.14 1.43 3.15
C PHE A 56 -0.19 2.07 3.54
N ALA A 57 -0.81 1.67 4.65
CA ALA A 57 -2.13 2.16 5.06
C ALA A 57 -2.11 3.56 5.68
N ASP A 58 -0.99 3.98 6.30
CA ASP A 58 -0.91 5.23 7.06
C ASP A 58 0.18 6.17 6.52
N ASN A 59 -0.24 7.26 5.89
CA ASN A 59 0.66 8.30 5.38
C ASN A 59 1.55 8.93 6.48
N SER A 60 1.10 8.95 7.73
CA SER A 60 1.91 9.44 8.85
C SER A 60 3.05 8.47 9.20
N VAL A 61 2.80 7.16 9.12
CA VAL A 61 3.81 6.11 9.27
C VAL A 61 4.79 6.16 8.10
N ARG A 62 4.27 6.28 6.87
CA ARG A 62 5.10 6.41 5.66
C ARG A 62 6.03 7.61 5.73
N SER A 63 5.50 8.78 6.10
CA SER A 63 6.28 10.02 6.24
C SER A 63 7.36 9.91 7.33
N LYS A 64 7.05 9.23 8.44
CA LYS A 64 8.01 8.98 9.53
C LYS A 64 9.20 8.13 9.07
N HIS A 65 8.96 7.22 8.15
CA HIS A 65 9.96 6.27 7.62
C HIS A 65 10.46 6.64 6.23
N PHE A 66 10.22 7.87 5.77
CA PHE A 66 10.58 8.31 4.42
C PHE A 66 12.07 8.09 4.09
N ARG A 67 12.96 8.30 5.05
CA ARG A 67 14.41 8.12 4.89
C ARG A 67 14.81 6.68 4.56
N ASP A 68 14.02 5.73 5.02
CA ASP A 68 14.26 4.32 4.81
C ASP A 68 13.81 3.87 3.43
N ASN A 69 12.96 4.66 2.74
CA ASN A 69 12.49 4.40 1.39
C ASN A 69 12.04 2.94 1.18
N LEU A 70 11.24 2.44 2.13
CA LEU A 70 10.81 1.04 2.18
C LEU A 70 10.12 0.58 0.88
N GLU A 71 9.46 1.51 0.20
CA GLU A 71 8.76 1.32 -1.08
C GLU A 71 9.71 0.73 -2.14
N THR A 72 10.97 1.19 -2.18
CA THR A 72 11.98 0.69 -3.12
C THR A 72 12.42 -0.74 -2.80
N PHE A 73 12.53 -1.11 -1.52
CA PHE A 73 12.88 -2.48 -1.13
C PHE A 73 11.74 -3.47 -1.42
N ILE A 74 10.49 -3.04 -1.25
CA ILE A 74 9.30 -3.82 -1.59
C ILE A 74 9.18 -3.96 -3.10
N ALA A 75 9.37 -2.89 -3.86
CA ALA A 75 9.34 -2.93 -5.32
C ALA A 75 10.40 -3.87 -5.90
N ARG A 76 11.62 -3.89 -5.33
CA ARG A 76 12.67 -4.85 -5.73
C ARG A 76 12.28 -6.29 -5.44
N ALA A 77 11.69 -6.54 -4.28
CA ALA A 77 11.21 -7.88 -3.93
C ALA A 77 10.08 -8.33 -4.87
N ILE A 78 9.21 -7.42 -5.29
CA ILE A 78 8.16 -7.67 -6.28
C ILE A 78 8.77 -7.94 -7.65
N ASP A 79 9.65 -7.07 -8.16
CA ASP A 79 10.31 -7.20 -9.46
C ASP A 79 11.10 -8.52 -9.57
N GLU A 80 11.76 -8.97 -8.49
CA GLU A 80 12.50 -10.24 -8.49
C GLU A 80 11.57 -11.46 -8.57
N ILE A 81 10.38 -11.38 -7.98
CA ILE A 81 9.41 -12.50 -7.95
C ILE A 81 8.57 -12.53 -9.23
N PHE A 82 8.30 -11.37 -9.83
CA PHE A 82 7.29 -11.18 -10.85
C PHE A 82 7.82 -10.60 -12.17
N GLU A 83 9.12 -10.31 -12.26
CA GLU A 83 9.77 -9.70 -13.43
C GLU A 83 9.09 -8.39 -13.87
N THR A 84 8.62 -7.59 -12.90
CA THR A 84 8.06 -6.26 -13.12
C THR A 84 9.15 -5.18 -13.20
N SER A 85 8.78 -3.94 -13.55
CA SER A 85 9.70 -2.77 -13.64
C SER A 85 9.41 -1.71 -12.57
N ILE A 86 8.75 -2.07 -11.46
CA ILE A 86 8.26 -1.11 -10.47
C ILE A 86 9.41 -0.44 -9.74
N CYS A 87 10.48 -1.18 -9.43
CA CYS A 87 11.67 -0.62 -8.80
C CYS A 87 12.39 0.36 -9.72
N GLU A 88 12.50 0.07 -11.02
CA GLU A 88 13.19 0.97 -11.96
C GLU A 88 12.49 2.32 -12.03
N ILE A 89 11.15 2.30 -12.07
CA ILE A 89 10.31 3.52 -12.05
C ILE A 89 10.56 4.31 -10.76
N LEU A 90 10.59 3.66 -9.60
CA LEU A 90 10.84 4.34 -8.32
C LEU A 90 12.28 4.90 -8.24
N LYS A 91 13.29 4.16 -8.72
CA LYS A 91 14.70 4.57 -8.68
C LYS A 91 14.98 5.76 -9.59
N GLN A 92 14.48 5.75 -10.82
CA GLN A 92 14.65 6.87 -11.76
C GLN A 92 14.02 8.17 -11.25
N LYS A 93 13.11 8.13 -10.29
CA LYS A 93 12.47 9.33 -9.74
C LYS A 93 13.15 9.86 -8.48
N LEU A 94 13.76 8.98 -7.68
CA LEU A 94 14.63 9.39 -6.58
C LEU A 94 15.99 9.88 -7.07
N PHE A 95 16.47 9.31 -8.17
CA PHE A 95 17.75 9.63 -8.79
C PHE A 95 17.57 9.70 -10.32
N PRO A 96 16.96 10.77 -10.86
CA PRO A 96 16.80 10.91 -12.29
C PRO A 96 18.15 10.97 -13.00
N ASP A 97 18.32 10.14 -14.03
CA ASP A 97 19.55 10.03 -14.83
C ASP A 97 19.84 11.35 -15.58
N GLU A 98 18.79 12.05 -16.00
CA GLU A 98 18.84 13.39 -16.55
C GLU A 98 17.66 14.19 -16.02
N LEU A 99 17.91 15.31 -15.33
CA LEU A 99 17.04 16.49 -15.27
C LEU A 99 17.70 17.57 -14.38
N ILE A 100 18.22 18.61 -15.01
CA ILE A 100 18.52 19.89 -14.35
C ILE A 100 17.47 20.89 -14.88
N PRO A 101 16.34 21.09 -14.19
CA PRO A 101 15.36 22.07 -14.64
C PRO A 101 16.01 23.46 -14.63
N HIS A 102 15.92 24.17 -15.76
CA HIS A 102 16.52 25.48 -15.94
C HIS A 102 15.51 26.62 -15.73
N THR A 103 14.22 26.31 -15.68
CA THR A 103 13.13 27.26 -15.45
C THR A 103 12.16 26.76 -14.38
N GLN A 104 11.38 27.68 -13.80
CA GLN A 104 10.36 27.35 -12.81
C GLN A 104 9.24 26.48 -13.40
N ASP A 105 8.78 26.77 -14.62
CA ASP A 105 7.74 25.96 -15.29
C ASP A 105 8.21 24.51 -15.54
N GLN A 106 9.49 24.33 -15.92
CA GLN A 106 10.09 22.99 -16.08
C GLN A 106 10.21 22.26 -14.74
N LEU A 107 10.49 22.98 -13.66
CA LEU A 107 10.51 22.41 -12.32
C LEU A 107 9.10 22.00 -11.89
N ASP A 108 8.09 22.84 -12.13
CA ASP A 108 6.71 22.59 -11.74
C ASP A 108 6.09 21.43 -12.53
N GLU A 109 6.37 21.34 -13.84
CA GLU A 109 5.99 20.21 -14.70
C GLU A 109 6.67 18.92 -14.25
N LEU A 110 8.00 18.97 -14.00
CA LEU A 110 8.74 17.84 -13.48
C LEU A 110 8.19 17.36 -12.13
N LEU A 111 7.87 18.28 -11.21
CA LEU A 111 7.31 17.94 -9.91
C LEU A 111 5.91 17.33 -10.05
N ALA A 112 5.07 17.84 -10.96
CA ALA A 112 3.73 17.30 -11.20
C ALA A 112 3.79 15.88 -11.80
N GLU A 113 4.60 15.68 -12.84
CA GLU A 113 4.81 14.36 -13.45
C GLU A 113 5.43 13.37 -12.47
N THR A 114 6.45 13.80 -11.72
CA THR A 114 7.11 12.98 -10.70
C THR A 114 6.14 12.55 -9.61
N ASN A 115 5.31 13.47 -9.11
CA ASN A 115 4.31 13.15 -8.10
C ASN A 115 3.26 12.17 -8.63
N SER A 116 2.79 12.33 -9.88
CA SER A 116 1.82 11.42 -10.49
C SER A 116 2.41 10.01 -10.65
N SER A 117 3.53 9.88 -11.36
CA SER A 117 4.12 8.57 -11.65
C SER A 117 4.67 7.86 -10.40
N TYR A 118 5.20 8.61 -9.43
CA TYR A 118 5.56 8.03 -8.13
C TYR A 118 4.33 7.47 -7.43
N THR A 119 3.23 8.23 -7.40
CA THR A 119 1.96 7.77 -6.82
C THR A 119 1.46 6.51 -7.50
N ASP A 120 1.53 6.45 -8.83
CA ASP A 120 1.11 5.28 -9.62
C ASP A 120 1.97 4.04 -9.30
N ALA A 121 3.28 4.18 -9.24
CA ALA A 121 4.19 3.07 -8.93
C ALA A 121 4.01 2.56 -7.49
N VAL A 122 3.75 3.45 -6.54
CA VAL A 122 3.46 3.09 -5.16
C VAL A 122 2.11 2.38 -5.03
N ASN A 123 1.09 2.87 -5.75
CA ASN A 123 -0.22 2.19 -5.80
C ASN A 123 -0.09 0.80 -6.41
N GLU A 124 0.77 0.63 -7.42
CA GLU A 124 1.05 -0.67 -8.02
C GLU A 124 1.77 -1.61 -7.03
N CYS A 125 2.72 -1.10 -6.23
CA CYS A 125 3.31 -1.86 -5.11
C CYS A 125 2.23 -2.35 -4.14
N VAL A 126 1.30 -1.46 -3.74
CA VAL A 126 0.20 -1.80 -2.83
C VAL A 126 -0.69 -2.89 -3.44
N ARG A 127 -1.07 -2.71 -4.71
CA ARG A 127 -1.92 -3.63 -5.46
C ARG A 127 -1.31 -5.03 -5.50
N VAL A 128 -0.07 -5.14 -5.95
CA VAL A 128 0.63 -6.43 -6.08
C VAL A 128 0.96 -7.03 -4.71
N PHE A 129 1.28 -6.21 -3.71
CA PHE A 129 1.55 -6.70 -2.36
C PHE A 129 0.30 -7.31 -1.69
N ARG A 130 -0.87 -6.71 -1.90
CA ARG A 130 -2.15 -7.22 -1.37
C ARG A 130 -2.67 -8.42 -2.16
N ASN A 131 -2.61 -8.32 -3.50
CA ASN A 131 -3.39 -9.19 -4.39
C ASN A 131 -2.52 -10.09 -5.30
N GLY A 132 -1.20 -9.92 -5.32
CA GLY A 132 -0.30 -10.57 -6.28
C GLY A 132 -0.46 -10.02 -7.71
N LEU A 133 0.14 -10.69 -8.70
CA LEU A 133 -0.04 -10.37 -10.13
C LEU A 133 -1.36 -10.89 -10.72
N THR A 134 -2.15 -11.65 -9.97
CA THR A 134 -3.45 -12.12 -10.46
C THR A 134 -4.36 -10.93 -10.74
N ASP A 135 -4.67 -10.73 -12.02
CA ASP A 135 -5.72 -9.80 -12.50
C ASP A 135 -7.05 -10.05 -11.77
N ASP A 136 -7.80 -8.97 -11.56
CA ASP A 136 -9.12 -8.80 -10.91
C ASP A 136 -9.09 -8.28 -9.45
N SER A 137 -9.59 -7.05 -9.25
CA SER A 137 -9.07 -6.05 -8.30
C SER A 137 -9.92 -5.80 -7.03
N GLU A 138 -9.26 -5.58 -5.89
CA GLU A 138 -9.89 -5.21 -4.60
C GLU A 138 -10.54 -3.81 -4.65
N GLU A 139 -10.06 -2.92 -5.52
CA GLU A 139 -10.65 -1.61 -5.82
C GLU A 139 -12.02 -1.74 -6.51
N GLU A 140 -12.20 -2.70 -7.42
CA GLU A 140 -13.52 -3.02 -7.96
C GLU A 140 -14.47 -3.58 -6.91
N LEU A 141 -13.95 -4.33 -5.91
CA LEU A 141 -14.74 -4.83 -4.78
C LEU A 141 -15.12 -3.69 -3.80
N GLU A 142 -14.23 -2.75 -3.51
CA GLU A 142 -14.52 -1.58 -2.67
C GLU A 142 -15.46 -0.58 -3.36
N ILE A 143 -15.34 -0.38 -4.68
CA ILE A 143 -16.31 0.40 -5.47
C ILE A 143 -17.69 -0.26 -5.42
N LEU A 144 -17.75 -1.60 -5.48
CA LEU A 144 -19.00 -2.34 -5.34
C LEU A 144 -19.58 -2.20 -3.94
N GLU A 145 -18.76 -2.29 -2.90
CA GLU A 145 -19.15 -2.11 -1.49
C GLU A 145 -19.69 -0.69 -1.24
N SER A 146 -19.00 0.35 -1.72
CA SER A 146 -19.44 1.74 -1.61
C SER A 146 -20.78 1.99 -2.32
N LYS A 147 -21.02 1.36 -3.47
CA LYS A 147 -22.31 1.44 -4.17
C LYS A 147 -23.43 0.75 -3.39
N LEU A 148 -23.15 -0.40 -2.77
CA LEU A 148 -24.12 -1.13 -1.96
C LEU A 148 -24.50 -0.38 -0.67
N LEU A 149 -23.53 0.26 0.00
CA LEU A 149 -23.79 1.08 1.19
C LEU A 149 -24.66 2.30 0.88
N SER A 150 -24.43 2.98 -0.25
CA SER A 150 -25.25 4.12 -0.68
C SER A 150 -26.71 3.72 -0.97
N VAL A 151 -26.93 2.58 -1.63
CA VAL A 151 -28.28 2.05 -1.88
C VAL A 151 -29.00 1.70 -0.58
N ARG A 152 -28.28 1.16 0.40
CA ARG A 152 -28.83 0.84 1.73
C ARG A 152 -29.26 2.10 2.48
N GLU A 153 -28.45 3.16 2.51
CA GLU A 153 -28.86 4.42 3.15
C GLU A 153 -30.12 5.04 2.53
N MET A 154 -30.26 4.96 1.21
CA MET A 154 -31.48 5.43 0.53
C MET A 154 -32.70 4.61 0.93
N LEU A 155 -32.53 3.29 1.06
CA LEU A 155 -33.61 2.41 1.52
C LEU A 155 -34.02 2.73 2.96
N ASP A 156 -33.06 2.92 3.87
CA ASP A 156 -33.32 3.25 5.27
C ASP A 156 -34.06 4.60 5.40
N LYS A 157 -33.68 5.61 4.60
CA LYS A 157 -34.40 6.90 4.53
C LYS A 157 -35.85 6.72 4.07
N ASN A 158 -36.08 5.90 3.05
CA ASN A 158 -37.42 5.64 2.55
C ASN A 158 -38.27 4.87 3.56
N VAL A 159 -37.69 3.90 4.26
CA VAL A 159 -38.36 3.17 5.35
C VAL A 159 -38.75 4.14 6.46
N GLY A 160 -37.83 4.99 6.91
CA GLY A 160 -38.13 6.00 7.94
C GLY A 160 -39.23 6.99 7.51
N ALA A 161 -39.25 7.41 6.25
CA ALA A 161 -40.33 8.24 5.72
C ALA A 161 -41.69 7.52 5.73
N ILE A 162 -41.71 6.23 5.39
CA ILE A 162 -42.92 5.40 5.44
C ILE A 162 -43.37 5.20 6.89
N GLU A 163 -42.46 4.91 7.82
CA GLU A 163 -42.77 4.74 9.24
C GLU A 163 -43.34 6.02 9.85
N HIS A 164 -42.69 7.17 9.60
CA HIS A 164 -43.18 8.47 10.04
C HIS A 164 -44.56 8.79 9.44
N GLU A 165 -44.79 8.48 8.16
CA GLU A 165 -46.11 8.65 7.53
C GLU A 165 -47.17 7.72 8.13
N LEU A 166 -46.81 6.48 8.47
CA LEU A 166 -47.68 5.54 9.15
C LEU A 166 -48.00 6.01 10.57
N GLU A 167 -47.03 6.54 11.31
CA GLU A 167 -47.23 7.13 12.63
C GLU A 167 -48.12 8.37 12.57
N ARG A 168 -47.88 9.28 11.63
CA ARG A 168 -48.76 10.43 11.39
C ARG A 168 -50.19 9.99 11.13
N ARG A 169 -50.40 9.01 10.23
CA ARG A 169 -51.75 8.46 9.94
C ARG A 169 -52.38 7.72 11.11
N LYS A 170 -51.59 7.21 12.06
CA LYS A 170 -52.10 6.63 13.31
C LYS A 170 -52.45 7.70 14.33
N ALA A 171 -51.72 8.82 14.36
CA ALA A 171 -51.99 9.95 15.25
C ALA A 171 -53.19 10.80 14.78
N ASP A 172 -53.45 10.84 13.46
CA ASP A 172 -54.62 11.47 12.85
C ASP A 172 -55.90 10.59 12.91
N LYS A 173 -55.83 9.41 13.54
CA LYS A 173 -56.96 8.49 13.79
C LYS A 173 -57.26 8.37 15.28
#